data_AF-A0A7S2S7Q0-F1
#
_entry.id   AF-A0A7S2S7Q0-F1
#
_cell.length_a   1.000
_cell.length_b   1.000
_cell.length_c   1.000
_cell.angle_alpha   90.00
_cell.angle_beta   90.00
_cell.angle_gamma   90.00
#
_symmetry.space_group_name_H-M   'P 1'
#
loop_
_entity.id
_entity.type
_entity.pdbx_description
1 polymer ?
#
loop_
_entity_poly.entity_id
_entity_poly.type
_entity_poly.pdbx_seq_one_letter_code
_entity_poly.pdbx_strand_id
1 'polypeptide(L)'
;KPGVKLPVCHELSTGAFEPITVLEAVVKQTGIYASSRKGRLSVFWGDQVFIPSASFEYKPTHHADIMCTLLGDTAPTAEEWVEKGLDKYGVIAVSKGEEKNAAQVEKVDHATAVEMLKVLGDIGQVGPSLGSFSVSAALLHTLCDEYAAEISAKQGKFDTDPHFWMPLTLPQADYVKLMSQKGVPEKESVAHHIRMAKMKENFPLDGMGLFGAVDVGSNGCWWDYGLVKLYFANNMKFTDREDPNADLLRRFFSVTSSQMKSSLGSEATVDEKSCIFASSIKSGSISNSVVASVNANEAQIDGAIVVNCTAKKIVAGKNCILYNLVDDSDEGIVASPGDIMVSVMDESGEMMKLNSKHSICGGKAWKQVLEDNSMSFEAVHKKNQNSNVTAIEEKRRQIFKKVSDSFS
;
A
#
# COMPACT_ATOMS: atom_id res chain seq x y z
N LYS A 1 1.31 -8.17 -3.13
CA LYS A 1 0.74 -6.80 -2.97
C LYS A 1 1.72 -5.72 -3.42
N PRO A 2 2.90 -5.53 -2.79
CA PRO A 2 3.87 -4.49 -3.21
C PRO A 2 4.33 -4.62 -4.67
N GLY A 3 4.50 -5.86 -5.17
CA GLY A 3 4.91 -6.11 -6.55
C GLY A 3 3.82 -6.00 -7.62
N VAL A 4 2.61 -5.52 -7.29
CA VAL A 4 1.57 -5.28 -8.31
C VAL A 4 1.96 -4.03 -9.11
N LYS A 5 1.87 -4.11 -10.44
CA LYS A 5 2.09 -2.97 -11.34
C LYS A 5 0.90 -2.03 -11.32
N LEU A 6 1.18 -0.72 -11.31
CA LEU A 6 0.23 0.36 -11.46
C LEU A 6 -0.04 0.59 -12.97
N PRO A 7 -1.21 1.10 -13.35
CA PRO A 7 -1.54 1.45 -14.73
C PRO A 7 -0.92 2.80 -15.13
N VAL A 8 0.37 2.98 -14.86
CA VAL A 8 1.15 4.16 -15.25
C VAL A 8 2.59 3.73 -15.53
N CYS A 9 3.15 4.24 -16.63
CA CYS A 9 4.46 3.85 -17.11
C CYS A 9 5.52 4.93 -16.86
N HIS A 10 6.75 4.48 -16.60
CA HIS A 10 7.92 5.34 -16.44
C HIS A 10 9.05 4.86 -17.35
N GLU A 11 9.92 5.81 -17.73
CA GLU A 11 11.16 5.50 -18.42
C GLU A 11 12.16 4.91 -17.42
N LEU A 12 12.55 3.67 -17.65
CA LEU A 12 13.55 2.96 -16.88
C LEU A 12 14.96 3.34 -17.37
N SER A 13 15.99 3.04 -16.59
CA SER A 13 17.39 3.26 -16.97
C SER A 13 17.81 2.52 -18.24
N THR A 14 17.07 1.48 -18.62
CA THR A 14 17.23 0.72 -19.87
C THR A 14 16.66 1.44 -21.10
N GLY A 15 15.99 2.59 -20.93
CA GLY A 15 15.24 3.30 -21.97
C GLY A 15 13.86 2.71 -22.24
N ALA A 16 13.47 1.62 -21.58
CA ALA A 16 12.14 1.05 -21.70
C ALA A 16 11.10 1.91 -20.97
N PHE A 17 9.89 2.02 -21.52
CA PHE A 17 8.78 2.74 -20.90
C PHE A 17 7.73 1.74 -20.41
N GLU A 18 7.77 1.40 -19.13
CA GLU A 18 7.05 0.24 -18.57
C GLU A 18 6.28 0.59 -17.30
N PRO A 19 5.24 -0.17 -16.94
CA PRO A 19 4.46 0.07 -15.74
C PRO A 19 5.29 -0.22 -14.49
N ILE A 20 5.30 0.71 -13.54
CA ILE A 20 6.00 0.53 -12.26
C ILE A 20 5.12 -0.20 -11.24
N THR A 21 5.73 -0.79 -10.23
CA THR A 21 5.07 -1.44 -9.11
C THR A 21 4.66 -0.45 -8.02
N VAL A 22 3.70 -0.86 -7.18
CA VAL A 22 3.38 -0.12 -5.95
C VAL A 22 4.62 0.06 -5.09
N LEU A 23 5.49 -0.96 -4.97
CA LEU A 23 6.73 -0.87 -4.21
C LEU A 23 7.65 0.24 -4.72
N GLU A 24 7.83 0.36 -6.04
CA GLU A 24 8.65 1.43 -6.62
C GLU A 24 8.05 2.81 -6.34
N ALA A 25 6.71 2.94 -6.35
CA ALA A 25 6.02 4.15 -5.91
C ALA A 25 6.28 4.45 -4.42
N VAL A 26 6.25 3.43 -3.55
CA VAL A 26 6.58 3.57 -2.13
C VAL A 26 8.04 4.01 -1.93
N VAL A 27 8.98 3.42 -2.67
CA VAL A 27 10.40 3.83 -2.60
C VAL A 27 10.55 5.29 -3.05
N LYS A 28 9.88 5.70 -4.13
CA LYS A 28 9.90 7.08 -4.62
C LYS A 28 9.41 8.08 -3.58
N GLN A 29 8.25 7.85 -2.96
CA GLN A 29 7.72 8.79 -1.96
C GLN A 29 8.58 8.86 -0.70
N THR A 30 9.19 7.75 -0.26
CA THR A 30 9.82 7.67 1.05
C THR A 30 11.23 8.28 1.03
N GLY A 31 11.84 8.36 -0.16
CA GLY A 31 13.14 8.98 -0.36
C GLY A 31 13.23 10.44 0.11
N ILE A 32 12.13 11.18 0.14
CA ILE A 32 12.10 12.58 0.60
C ILE A 32 12.47 12.72 2.09
N TYR A 33 12.29 11.68 2.89
CA TYR A 33 12.60 11.69 4.32
C TYR A 33 14.05 11.32 4.64
N ALA A 34 14.87 10.98 3.63
CA ALA A 34 16.21 10.45 3.84
C ALA A 34 17.13 11.44 4.59
N SER A 35 17.03 12.74 4.30
CA SER A 35 17.81 13.79 4.96
C SER A 35 17.46 13.91 6.44
N SER A 36 16.18 13.85 6.78
CA SER A 36 15.66 13.93 8.16
C SER A 36 15.98 12.69 9.01
N ARG A 37 16.25 11.54 8.38
CA ARG A 37 16.36 10.23 9.08
C ARG A 37 17.73 9.58 9.00
N LYS A 38 18.78 10.37 8.80
CA LYS A 38 20.16 9.87 8.72
C LYS A 38 20.51 9.00 9.94
N GLY A 39 21.03 7.80 9.68
CA GLY A 39 21.45 6.85 10.73
C GLY A 39 20.31 6.12 11.45
N ARG A 40 19.08 6.19 10.93
CA ARG A 40 17.90 5.50 11.47
C ARG A 40 17.45 4.36 10.56
N LEU A 41 16.85 3.33 11.14
CA LEU A 41 16.09 2.33 10.39
C LEU A 41 14.68 2.85 10.19
N SER A 42 14.21 2.93 8.95
CA SER A 42 12.82 3.29 8.63
C SER A 42 12.06 2.09 8.09
N VAL A 43 10.81 1.95 8.51
CA VAL A 43 9.89 0.89 8.10
C VAL A 43 8.64 1.54 7.53
N PHE A 44 8.24 1.08 6.34
CA PHE A 44 7.08 1.60 5.62
C PHE A 44 6.25 0.43 5.06
N TRP A 45 4.95 0.64 4.91
CA TRP A 45 4.10 -0.29 4.16
C TRP A 45 4.47 -0.28 2.69
N GLY A 46 4.81 -1.44 2.14
CA GLY A 46 5.16 -1.58 0.72
C GLY A 46 3.98 -1.42 -0.25
N ASP A 47 2.76 -1.26 0.26
CA ASP A 47 1.53 -1.09 -0.52
C ASP A 47 0.75 0.20 -0.24
N GLN A 48 1.37 1.20 0.41
CA GLN A 48 0.71 2.48 0.70
C GLN A 48 1.54 3.67 0.23
N VAL A 49 0.93 4.53 -0.58
CA VAL A 49 1.53 5.80 -1.02
C VAL A 49 0.82 6.96 -0.33
N PHE A 50 1.53 7.75 0.47
CA PHE A 50 1.08 9.01 1.04
C PHE A 50 1.96 10.19 0.58
N ILE A 51 1.31 11.27 0.17
CA ILE A 51 1.98 12.52 -0.20
C ILE A 51 1.77 13.51 0.93
N PRO A 52 2.83 13.93 1.65
CA PRO A 52 2.67 14.79 2.81
C PRO A 52 2.21 16.18 2.40
N SER A 53 1.36 16.77 3.25
CA SER A 53 1.03 18.20 3.21
C SER A 53 1.81 19.00 4.26
N ALA A 54 2.34 18.32 5.30
CA ALA A 54 3.28 18.89 6.25
C ALA A 54 4.73 18.79 5.76
N SER A 55 5.64 19.51 6.42
CA SER A 55 7.09 19.44 6.12
C SER A 55 7.63 18.04 6.37
N PHE A 56 8.36 17.50 5.39
CA PHE A 56 9.12 16.25 5.52
C PHE A 56 10.56 16.48 5.98
N GLU A 57 11.03 17.73 5.98
CA GLU A 57 12.31 18.14 6.55
C GLU A 57 12.14 18.42 8.04
N TYR A 58 12.81 17.62 8.87
CA TYR A 58 12.77 17.76 10.33
C TYR A 58 14.02 17.15 10.97
N LYS A 59 14.28 17.53 12.22
CA LYS A 59 15.32 16.89 13.06
C LYS A 59 14.62 15.96 14.06
N PRO A 60 14.96 14.66 14.09
CA PRO A 60 14.40 13.75 15.08
C PRO A 60 14.71 14.22 16.50
N THR A 61 13.67 14.31 17.32
CA THR A 61 13.75 14.59 18.77
C THR A 61 13.53 13.34 19.61
N HIS A 62 13.10 12.24 18.98
CA HIS A 62 12.78 10.98 19.65
C HIS A 62 13.47 9.77 19.03
N HIS A 63 13.70 8.73 19.84
CA HIS A 63 14.32 7.49 19.41
C HIS A 63 13.41 6.65 18.52
N ALA A 64 12.09 6.78 18.65
CA ALA A 64 11.08 6.27 17.73
C ALA A 64 10.25 7.44 17.19
N ASP A 65 10.15 7.52 15.86
CA ASP A 65 9.27 8.44 15.14
C ASP A 65 8.16 7.61 14.50
N ILE A 66 6.91 7.80 14.92
CA ILE A 66 5.76 7.13 14.28
C ILE A 66 5.08 8.12 13.34
N MET A 67 4.93 7.73 12.08
CA MET A 67 4.28 8.58 11.09
C MET A 67 2.77 8.50 11.23
N CYS A 68 2.14 9.66 11.28
CA CYS A 68 0.70 9.78 11.45
C CYS A 68 0.17 11.02 10.72
N THR A 69 -1.15 11.13 10.69
CA THR A 69 -1.86 12.29 10.17
C THR A 69 -2.51 13.02 11.34
N LEU A 70 -1.80 13.92 12.02
CA LEU A 70 -2.36 14.61 13.19
C LEU A 70 -3.54 15.50 12.77
N LEU A 71 -4.62 15.42 13.55
CA LEU A 71 -5.85 16.16 13.29
C LEU A 71 -5.91 17.40 14.17
N GLY A 72 -6.04 18.56 13.51
CA GLY A 72 -6.21 19.85 14.17
C GLY A 72 -5.13 20.17 15.20
N ASP A 73 -5.43 21.13 16.07
CA ASP A 73 -4.57 21.56 17.19
C ASP A 73 -5.07 21.03 18.56
N THR A 74 -6.18 20.29 18.54
CA THR A 74 -6.84 19.71 19.73
C THR A 74 -7.21 18.25 19.47
N ALA A 75 -7.36 17.47 20.54
CA ALA A 75 -7.90 16.12 20.43
C ALA A 75 -9.30 16.16 19.78
N PRO A 76 -9.61 15.23 18.86
CA PRO A 76 -10.89 15.17 18.16
C PRO A 76 -12.02 14.85 19.13
N THR A 77 -13.22 15.35 18.85
CA THR A 77 -14.43 14.97 19.61
C THR A 77 -14.86 13.54 19.29
N ALA A 78 -15.82 13.00 20.05
CA ALA A 78 -16.40 11.69 19.77
C ALA A 78 -17.07 11.64 18.39
N GLU A 79 -17.71 12.72 17.97
CA GLU A 79 -18.34 12.86 16.66
C GLU A 79 -17.28 12.85 15.54
N GLU A 80 -16.22 13.65 15.70
CA GLU A 80 -15.10 13.68 14.74
C GLU A 80 -14.39 12.33 14.66
N TRP A 81 -14.26 11.61 15.78
CA TRP A 81 -13.69 10.26 15.81
C TRP A 81 -14.44 9.29 14.89
N VAL A 82 -15.77 9.32 14.95
CA VAL A 82 -16.64 8.48 14.13
C VAL A 82 -16.63 8.93 12.69
N GLU A 83 -16.73 10.25 12.43
CA GLU A 83 -16.71 10.81 11.08
C GLU A 83 -15.41 10.44 10.33
N LYS A 84 -14.28 10.55 11.01
CA LYS A 84 -12.96 10.20 10.46
C LYS A 84 -12.66 8.69 10.53
N GLY A 85 -13.51 7.90 11.20
CA GLY A 85 -13.37 6.46 11.33
C GLY A 85 -12.10 6.03 12.06
N LEU A 86 -11.69 6.76 13.09
CA LEU A 86 -10.44 6.53 13.81
C LEU A 86 -10.38 5.20 14.55
N ASP A 87 -11.54 4.61 14.86
CA ASP A 87 -11.69 3.27 15.43
C ASP A 87 -11.16 2.14 14.52
N LYS A 88 -10.95 2.43 13.23
CA LYS A 88 -10.44 1.48 12.25
C LYS A 88 -8.91 1.41 12.20
N TYR A 89 -8.24 2.34 12.88
CA TYR A 89 -6.78 2.52 12.82
C TYR A 89 -6.13 2.44 14.19
N GLY A 90 -4.82 2.23 14.22
CA GLY A 90 -4.03 2.69 15.36
C GLY A 90 -4.02 4.22 15.38
N VAL A 91 -4.09 4.83 16.56
CA VAL A 91 -4.09 6.29 16.71
C VAL A 91 -2.88 6.71 17.53
N ILE A 92 -2.25 7.80 17.11
CA ILE A 92 -1.14 8.43 17.80
C ILE A 92 -1.65 9.69 18.46
N ALA A 93 -1.42 9.80 19.77
CA ALA A 93 -1.70 11.01 20.53
C ALA A 93 -0.40 11.66 20.97
N VAL A 94 -0.37 12.99 20.93
CA VAL A 94 0.79 13.82 21.24
C VAL A 94 0.44 14.75 22.39
N SER A 95 1.28 14.81 23.41
CA SER A 95 1.13 15.72 24.55
C SER A 95 1.33 17.20 24.16
N LYS A 96 0.71 18.13 24.91
CA LYS A 96 0.89 19.58 24.74
C LYS A 96 2.25 20.13 25.22
N GLY A 97 3.02 19.33 25.96
CA GLY A 97 4.30 19.76 26.54
C GLY A 97 5.38 20.05 25.49
N GLU A 98 6.44 20.73 25.89
CA GLU A 98 7.57 21.08 25.00
C GLU A 98 8.23 19.84 24.37
N GLU A 99 8.27 18.73 25.11
CA GLU A 99 8.86 17.47 24.65
C GLU A 99 8.02 16.74 23.60
N LYS A 100 6.73 17.09 23.45
CA LYS A 100 5.79 16.48 22.48
C LYS A 100 5.84 14.95 22.43
N ASN A 101 5.92 14.32 23.60
CA ASN A 101 5.92 12.86 23.71
C ASN A 101 4.60 12.29 23.15
N ALA A 102 4.73 11.15 22.48
CA ALA A 102 3.62 10.46 21.85
C ALA A 102 3.29 9.12 22.52
N ALA A 103 2.03 8.71 22.45
CA ALA A 103 1.55 7.39 22.83
C ALA A 103 0.59 6.85 21.77
N GLN A 104 0.37 5.54 21.81
CA GLN A 104 -0.46 4.85 20.84
C GLN A 104 -1.48 3.91 21.48
N VAL A 105 -2.68 3.89 20.90
CA VAL A 105 -3.69 2.83 21.13
C VAL A 105 -4.17 2.28 19.79
N GLU A 106 -4.55 1.00 19.75
CA GLU A 106 -4.92 0.32 18.51
C GLU A 106 -6.43 0.04 18.42
N LYS A 107 -7.13 0.67 17.45
CA LYS A 107 -8.50 0.35 17.03
C LYS A 107 -9.52 0.34 18.16
N VAL A 108 -9.63 1.49 18.82
CA VAL A 108 -10.52 1.70 19.97
C VAL A 108 -11.51 2.83 19.69
N ASP A 109 -12.60 2.85 20.45
CA ASP A 109 -13.51 4.00 20.46
C ASP A 109 -12.86 5.22 21.16
N HIS A 110 -13.48 6.39 20.96
CA HIS A 110 -13.02 7.66 21.52
C HIS A 110 -12.91 7.61 23.06
N ALA A 111 -13.89 7.03 23.75
CA ALA A 111 -13.93 7.01 25.21
C ALA A 111 -12.76 6.20 25.79
N THR A 112 -12.49 5.04 25.21
CA THR A 112 -11.37 4.16 25.55
C THR A 112 -10.04 4.84 25.24
N ALA A 113 -9.91 5.50 24.09
CA ALA A 113 -8.71 6.25 23.75
C ALA A 113 -8.41 7.36 24.76
N VAL A 114 -9.41 8.19 25.10
CA VAL A 114 -9.27 9.27 26.08
C VAL A 114 -8.92 8.73 27.47
N GLU A 115 -9.52 7.61 27.89
CA GLU A 115 -9.18 6.97 29.16
C GLU A 115 -7.69 6.58 29.21
N MET A 116 -7.22 5.84 28.22
CA MET A 116 -5.88 5.24 28.21
C MET A 116 -4.76 6.24 27.94
N LEU A 117 -5.05 7.27 27.13
CA LEU A 117 -4.04 8.26 26.72
C LEU A 117 -3.86 9.39 27.75
N LYS A 118 -4.65 9.42 28.83
CA LYS A 118 -4.43 10.31 29.99
C LYS A 118 -3.04 10.21 30.59
N VAL A 119 -2.34 9.09 30.38
CA VAL A 119 -0.93 8.91 30.80
C VAL A 119 0.01 9.98 30.22
N LEU A 120 -0.35 10.59 29.08
CA LEU A 120 0.39 11.70 28.47
C LEU A 120 0.13 13.05 29.14
N GLY A 121 -0.78 13.13 30.12
CA GLY A 121 -1.28 14.39 30.66
C GLY A 121 -2.20 15.08 29.66
N ASP A 122 -1.98 16.38 29.42
CA ASP A 122 -2.77 17.16 28.49
C ASP A 122 -2.48 16.75 27.04
N ILE A 123 -3.45 16.08 26.41
CA ILE A 123 -3.38 15.68 25.01
C ILE A 123 -3.56 16.93 24.13
N GLY A 124 -2.60 17.15 23.24
CA GLY A 124 -2.62 18.19 22.23
C GLY A 124 -3.32 17.71 20.97
N GLN A 125 -2.67 16.83 20.23
CA GLN A 125 -3.12 16.38 18.91
C GLN A 125 -3.31 14.86 18.89
N VAL A 126 -4.25 14.39 18.08
CA VAL A 126 -4.46 12.95 17.84
C VAL A 126 -4.66 12.72 16.34
N GLY A 127 -4.16 11.60 15.82
CA GLY A 127 -4.35 11.25 14.42
C GLY A 127 -4.16 9.77 14.12
N PRO A 128 -4.67 9.27 12.99
CA PRO A 128 -4.42 7.89 12.58
C PRO A 128 -2.92 7.67 12.31
N SER A 129 -2.42 6.55 12.81
CA SER A 129 -1.11 6.01 12.48
C SER A 129 -1.11 5.52 11.04
N LEU A 130 -0.05 5.83 10.31
CA LEU A 130 0.20 5.27 8.99
C LEU A 130 0.89 3.89 9.08
N GLY A 131 1.16 3.39 10.29
CA GLY A 131 1.92 2.16 10.54
C GLY A 131 3.35 2.17 9.97
N SER A 132 3.84 3.35 9.59
CA SER A 132 5.21 3.59 9.14
C SER A 132 5.95 4.32 10.25
N PHE A 133 7.22 4.00 10.46
CA PHE A 133 7.99 4.56 11.57
C PHE A 133 9.48 4.57 11.26
N SER A 134 10.26 5.26 12.10
CA SER A 134 11.71 5.11 12.11
C SER A 134 12.25 5.02 13.53
N VAL A 135 13.27 4.20 13.72
CA VAL A 135 13.97 4.04 15.00
C VAL A 135 15.44 4.43 14.86
N SER A 136 15.96 5.08 15.89
CA SER A 136 17.40 5.33 16.03
C SER A 136 18.19 4.02 16.08
N ALA A 137 19.48 4.08 15.72
CA ALA A 137 20.38 2.94 15.84
C ALA A 137 20.45 2.40 17.29
N ALA A 138 20.42 3.29 18.28
CA ALA A 138 20.41 2.90 19.70
C ALA A 138 19.19 2.03 20.04
N LEU A 139 17.98 2.52 19.72
CA LEU A 139 16.74 1.78 19.99
C LEU A 139 16.68 0.47 19.19
N LEU A 140 17.16 0.47 17.95
CA LEU A 140 17.25 -0.75 17.15
C LEU A 140 18.15 -1.80 17.81
N HIS A 141 19.36 -1.43 18.24
CA HIS A 141 20.25 -2.35 18.92
C HIS A 141 19.64 -2.89 20.21
N THR A 142 19.04 -2.03 21.03
CA THR A 142 18.37 -2.47 22.26
C THR A 142 17.24 -3.47 21.97
N LEU A 143 16.44 -3.25 20.93
CA LEU A 143 15.40 -4.20 20.53
C LEU A 143 16.00 -5.52 19.99
N CYS A 144 17.09 -5.46 19.22
CA CYS A 144 17.77 -6.65 18.75
C CYS A 144 18.35 -7.48 19.90
N ASP A 145 18.93 -6.83 20.90
CA ASP A 145 19.48 -7.49 22.09
C ASP A 145 18.36 -8.10 22.95
N GLU A 146 17.29 -7.33 23.19
CA GLU A 146 16.12 -7.78 23.95
C GLU A 146 15.49 -9.03 23.34
N TYR A 147 15.42 -9.12 22.01
CA TYR A 147 14.82 -10.22 21.26
C TYR A 147 15.83 -11.17 20.60
N ALA A 148 17.08 -11.18 21.05
CA ALA A 148 18.16 -11.92 20.40
C ALA A 148 17.87 -13.43 20.30
N ALA A 149 17.21 -14.00 21.32
CA ALA A 149 16.82 -15.41 21.35
C ALA A 149 15.77 -15.74 20.27
N GLU A 150 14.70 -14.94 20.18
CA GLU A 150 13.64 -15.09 19.18
C GLU A 150 14.17 -14.90 17.75
N ILE A 151 15.01 -13.89 17.55
CA ILE A 151 15.65 -13.60 16.26
C ILE A 151 16.53 -14.79 15.84
N SER A 152 17.38 -15.29 16.74
CA SER A 152 18.27 -16.43 16.46
C SER A 152 17.48 -17.70 16.14
N ALA A 153 16.37 -17.93 16.85
CA ALA A 153 15.49 -19.07 16.63
C ALA A 153 14.57 -18.91 15.41
N LYS A 154 14.47 -17.71 14.83
CA LYS A 154 13.45 -17.33 13.83
C LYS A 154 12.04 -17.64 14.29
N GLN A 155 11.77 -17.37 15.56
CA GLN A 155 10.47 -17.59 16.21
C GLN A 155 9.85 -16.25 16.64
N GLY A 156 8.55 -16.27 16.89
CA GLY A 156 7.78 -15.09 17.24
C GLY A 156 7.06 -14.47 16.05
N LYS A 157 5.91 -13.86 16.34
CA LYS A 157 5.10 -13.12 15.37
C LYS A 157 4.48 -11.92 16.09
N PHE A 158 5.23 -10.83 16.13
CA PHE A 158 4.84 -9.62 16.83
C PHE A 158 4.43 -8.54 15.83
N ASP A 159 3.24 -7.99 16.02
CA ASP A 159 2.79 -6.74 15.40
C ASP A 159 3.33 -5.53 16.19
N THR A 160 3.76 -4.48 15.49
CA THR A 160 4.42 -3.32 16.11
C THR A 160 3.56 -2.59 17.12
N ASP A 161 2.28 -2.41 16.79
CA ASP A 161 1.32 -1.65 17.59
C ASP A 161 1.10 -2.29 18.98
N PRO A 162 0.54 -3.51 19.08
CA PRO A 162 0.28 -4.15 20.36
C PRO A 162 1.50 -4.74 21.05
N HIS A 163 2.64 -4.94 20.36
CA HIS A 163 3.79 -5.60 21.00
C HIS A 163 4.98 -4.67 21.25
N PHE A 164 5.08 -3.53 20.58
CA PHE A 164 6.15 -2.56 20.84
C PHE A 164 5.61 -1.23 21.34
N TRP A 165 4.74 -0.57 20.57
CA TRP A 165 4.30 0.79 20.89
C TRP A 165 3.43 0.86 22.13
N MET A 166 2.39 0.02 22.21
CA MET A 166 1.48 -0.01 23.35
C MET A 166 2.15 -0.34 24.69
N PRO A 167 2.94 -1.43 24.85
CA PRO A 167 3.52 -1.75 26.16
C PRO A 167 4.59 -0.73 26.60
N LEU A 168 5.17 0.02 25.67
CA LEU A 168 6.15 1.07 25.99
C LEU A 168 5.50 2.43 26.31
N THR A 169 4.24 2.64 25.96
CA THR A 169 3.52 3.91 26.11
C THR A 169 2.33 3.86 27.05
N LEU A 170 1.75 2.68 27.31
CA LEU A 170 0.58 2.49 28.15
C LEU A 170 0.92 1.90 29.54
N PRO A 171 0.13 2.23 30.57
CA PRO A 171 0.15 1.49 31.84
C PRO A 171 -0.18 -0.01 31.63
N GLN A 172 0.36 -0.87 32.50
CA GLN A 172 0.17 -2.31 32.41
C GLN A 172 -1.31 -2.72 32.39
N ALA A 173 -2.14 -2.10 33.24
CA ALA A 173 -3.56 -2.42 33.33
C ALA A 173 -4.31 -2.16 32.01
N ASP A 174 -4.04 -1.02 31.37
CA ASP A 174 -4.66 -0.65 30.09
C ASP A 174 -4.16 -1.54 28.95
N TYR A 175 -2.87 -1.84 28.95
CA TYR A 175 -2.27 -2.78 28.01
C TYR A 175 -2.93 -4.16 28.09
N VAL A 176 -3.02 -4.73 29.29
CA VAL A 176 -3.65 -6.04 29.54
C VAL A 176 -5.12 -6.03 29.12
N LYS A 177 -5.86 -4.95 29.44
CA LYS A 177 -7.26 -4.77 29.02
C LYS A 177 -7.40 -4.87 27.50
N LEU A 178 -6.57 -4.15 26.73
CA LEU A 178 -6.61 -4.21 25.26
C LEU A 178 -6.18 -5.57 24.69
N MET A 179 -5.15 -6.18 25.26
CA MET A 179 -4.68 -7.49 24.80
C MET A 179 -5.72 -8.59 25.06
N SER A 180 -6.47 -8.50 26.16
CA SER A 180 -7.57 -9.43 26.45
C SER A 180 -8.69 -9.38 25.39
N GLN A 181 -9.01 -8.20 24.85
CA GLN A 181 -9.99 -8.02 23.77
C GLN A 181 -9.50 -8.66 22.45
N LYS A 182 -8.18 -8.81 22.29
CA LYS A 182 -7.54 -9.49 21.16
C LYS A 182 -7.38 -10.99 21.40
N GLY A 183 -7.89 -11.51 22.52
CA GLY A 183 -7.82 -12.93 22.88
C GLY A 183 -6.47 -13.38 23.44
N VAL A 184 -5.60 -12.46 23.84
CA VAL A 184 -4.30 -12.80 24.44
C VAL A 184 -4.48 -12.99 25.95
N PRO A 185 -3.97 -14.09 26.55
CA PRO A 185 -4.07 -14.32 27.98
C PRO A 185 -3.46 -13.20 28.82
N GLU A 186 -4.09 -12.91 29.97
CA GLU A 186 -3.62 -11.89 30.90
C GLU A 186 -2.17 -12.14 31.33
N LYS A 187 -1.84 -13.38 31.72
CA LYS A 187 -0.48 -13.75 32.14
C LYS A 187 0.58 -13.45 31.08
N GLU A 188 0.25 -13.70 29.81
CA GLU A 188 1.14 -13.43 28.68
C GLU A 188 1.31 -11.92 28.48
N SER A 189 0.20 -11.18 28.53
CA SER A 189 0.19 -9.71 28.40
C SER A 189 0.98 -9.04 29.53
N VAL A 190 0.81 -9.49 30.77
CA VAL A 190 1.57 -8.99 31.93
C VAL A 190 3.06 -9.27 31.76
N ALA A 191 3.43 -10.50 31.39
CA ALA A 191 4.84 -10.86 31.20
C ALA A 191 5.49 -10.02 30.09
N HIS A 192 4.77 -9.81 28.98
CA HIS A 192 5.25 -8.99 27.87
C HIS A 192 5.40 -7.52 28.25
N HIS A 193 4.43 -6.94 28.96
CA HIS A 193 4.53 -5.56 29.46
C HIS A 193 5.74 -5.37 30.37
N ILE A 194 5.93 -6.25 31.35
CA ILE A 194 7.06 -6.20 32.29
C ILE A 194 8.40 -6.25 31.53
N ARG A 195 8.52 -7.13 30.53
CA ARG A 195 9.70 -7.23 29.67
C ARG A 195 10.01 -5.89 28.99
N MET A 196 9.01 -5.32 28.32
CA MET A 196 9.15 -4.06 27.59
C MET A 196 9.42 -2.86 28.52
N ALA A 197 8.77 -2.83 29.69
CA ALA A 197 9.00 -1.80 30.70
C ALA A 197 10.43 -1.86 31.25
N LYS A 198 10.95 -3.06 31.52
CA LYS A 198 12.34 -3.26 31.94
C LYS A 198 13.33 -2.82 30.86
N MET A 199 13.07 -3.16 29.59
CA MET A 199 13.90 -2.70 28.48
C MET A 199 13.90 -1.16 28.40
N LYS A 200 12.73 -0.53 28.50
CA LYS A 200 12.57 0.93 28.52
C LYS A 200 13.33 1.60 29.66
N GLU A 201 13.26 1.04 30.87
CA GLU A 201 13.93 1.60 32.06
C GLU A 201 15.47 1.60 31.90
N ASN A 202 16.01 0.60 31.21
CA ASN A 202 17.45 0.48 30.97
C ASN A 202 17.95 1.22 29.73
N PHE A 203 17.04 1.83 28.95
CA PHE A 203 17.39 2.47 27.69
C PHE A 203 17.95 3.89 27.90
N PRO A 204 19.17 4.20 27.42
CA PRO A 204 19.74 5.53 27.52
C PRO A 204 19.08 6.49 26.52
N LEU A 205 18.42 7.52 27.04
CA LEU A 205 17.70 8.52 26.23
C LEU A 205 18.61 9.55 25.55
N ASP A 206 19.84 9.76 26.03
CA ASP A 206 20.84 10.65 25.43
C ASP A 206 20.32 12.04 24.99
N GLY A 207 19.40 12.62 25.77
CA GLY A 207 18.80 13.94 25.50
C GLY A 207 17.66 13.95 24.46
N MET A 208 17.21 12.78 24.01
CA MET A 208 16.04 12.58 23.16
C MET A 208 14.88 12.00 23.96
N GLY A 209 13.64 12.21 23.50
CA GLY A 209 12.50 11.45 24.00
C GLY A 209 12.49 10.03 23.43
N LEU A 210 11.68 9.12 23.99
CA LEU A 210 11.59 7.76 23.44
C LEU A 210 10.61 7.67 22.25
N PHE A 211 9.42 8.27 22.37
CA PHE A 211 8.33 8.19 21.38
C PHE A 211 7.88 9.56 20.91
N GLY A 212 8.03 9.81 19.62
CA GLY A 212 7.58 11.01 18.93
C GLY A 212 6.65 10.68 17.76
N ALA A 213 5.93 11.71 17.33
CA ALA A 213 5.07 11.65 16.16
C ALA A 213 5.70 12.45 15.01
N VAL A 214 5.57 11.94 13.79
CA VAL A 214 5.90 12.67 12.57
C VAL A 214 4.62 12.87 11.79
N ASP A 215 4.11 14.09 11.84
CA ASP A 215 2.90 14.47 11.12
C ASP A 215 3.17 14.59 9.62
N VAL A 216 2.40 13.86 8.80
CA VAL A 216 2.40 14.03 7.35
C VAL A 216 1.40 15.09 6.88
N GLY A 217 0.59 15.62 7.80
CA GLY A 217 -0.41 16.66 7.58
C GLY A 217 -1.74 16.12 7.09
N SER A 218 -2.83 16.65 7.65
CA SER A 218 -4.23 16.23 7.42
C SER A 218 -4.76 16.45 6.01
N ASN A 219 -4.10 17.28 5.21
CA ASN A 219 -4.44 17.55 3.81
C ASN A 219 -3.61 16.71 2.82
N GLY A 220 -2.81 15.77 3.33
CA GLY A 220 -2.00 14.88 2.49
C GLY A 220 -2.87 13.89 1.72
N CYS A 221 -2.35 13.37 0.60
CA CYS A 221 -2.98 12.25 -0.08
C CYS A 221 -2.57 10.94 0.61
N TRP A 222 -3.47 9.97 0.69
CA TRP A 222 -3.18 8.60 1.14
C TRP A 222 -3.88 7.60 0.22
N TRP A 223 -3.07 6.87 -0.55
CA TRP A 223 -3.48 5.86 -1.51
C TRP A 223 -3.03 4.48 -1.02
N ASP A 224 -3.94 3.77 -0.36
CA ASP A 224 -3.74 2.38 0.08
C ASP A 224 -4.07 1.41 -1.06
N TYR A 225 -3.13 0.55 -1.44
CA TYR A 225 -3.30 -0.47 -2.48
C TYR A 225 -3.45 -1.90 -1.90
N GLY A 226 -3.64 -2.02 -0.59
CA GLY A 226 -3.76 -3.30 0.12
C GLY A 226 -5.03 -4.08 -0.19
N LEU A 227 -6.04 -3.43 -0.77
CA LEU A 227 -7.33 -4.00 -1.17
C LEU A 227 -7.65 -3.71 -2.65
N VAL A 228 -8.23 -4.68 -3.35
CA VAL A 228 -8.62 -4.57 -4.77
C VAL A 228 -9.52 -3.35 -5.03
N LYS A 229 -10.52 -3.11 -4.18
CA LYS A 229 -11.41 -1.95 -4.32
C LYS A 229 -10.66 -0.61 -4.26
N LEU A 230 -9.61 -0.54 -3.44
CA LEU A 230 -8.80 0.66 -3.28
C LEU A 230 -7.79 0.76 -4.42
N TYR A 231 -7.20 -0.35 -4.87
CA TYR A 231 -6.41 -0.39 -6.10
C TYR A 231 -7.22 0.16 -7.29
N PHE A 232 -8.46 -0.28 -7.47
CA PHE A 232 -9.32 0.24 -8.54
C PHE A 232 -9.60 1.74 -8.35
N ALA A 233 -10.11 2.12 -7.17
CA ALA A 233 -10.49 3.51 -6.90
C ALA A 233 -9.31 4.49 -7.04
N ASN A 234 -8.14 4.17 -6.48
CA ASN A 234 -6.95 5.03 -6.55
C ASN A 234 -6.47 5.19 -8.00
N ASN A 235 -6.47 4.13 -8.79
CA ASN A 235 -6.01 4.21 -10.17
C ASN A 235 -7.03 4.88 -11.09
N MET A 236 -8.33 4.68 -10.88
CA MET A 236 -9.36 5.39 -11.64
C MET A 236 -9.33 6.91 -11.44
N LYS A 237 -8.70 7.42 -10.39
CA LYS A 237 -8.45 8.87 -10.25
C LYS A 237 -7.68 9.46 -11.42
N PHE A 238 -6.90 8.68 -12.17
CA PHE A 238 -6.27 9.17 -13.39
C PHE A 238 -7.28 9.75 -14.38
N THR A 239 -8.55 9.31 -14.38
CA THR A 239 -9.59 9.81 -15.28
C THR A 239 -10.36 11.01 -14.73
N ASP A 240 -10.16 11.36 -13.46
CA ASP A 240 -10.82 12.48 -12.82
C ASP A 240 -10.06 13.79 -13.10
N ARG A 241 -10.71 14.72 -13.79
CA ARG A 241 -10.14 16.01 -14.20
C ARG A 241 -10.42 17.14 -13.20
N GLU A 242 -11.31 16.91 -12.24
CA GLU A 242 -11.82 17.93 -11.32
C GLU A 242 -11.31 17.72 -9.89
N ASP A 243 -10.95 16.48 -9.50
CA ASP A 243 -10.42 16.15 -8.18
C ASP A 243 -8.95 16.63 -8.01
N PRO A 244 -8.64 17.53 -7.05
CA PRO A 244 -7.26 17.93 -6.74
C PRO A 244 -6.37 16.76 -6.30
N ASN A 245 -6.93 15.73 -5.67
CA ASN A 245 -6.20 14.51 -5.30
C ASN A 245 -5.75 13.76 -6.56
N ALA A 246 -6.58 13.74 -7.61
CA ALA A 246 -6.22 13.18 -8.91
C ALA A 246 -5.12 13.99 -9.62
N ASP A 247 -5.09 15.32 -9.46
CA ASP A 247 -3.99 16.15 -9.96
C ASP A 247 -2.66 15.80 -9.27
N LEU A 248 -2.67 15.69 -7.94
CA LEU A 248 -1.50 15.28 -7.17
C LEU A 248 -1.02 13.87 -7.55
N LEU A 249 -1.94 12.93 -7.79
CA LEU A 249 -1.63 11.59 -8.30
C LEU A 249 -0.88 11.66 -9.63
N ARG A 250 -1.42 12.42 -10.61
CA ARG A 250 -0.77 12.60 -11.92
C ARG A 250 0.61 13.22 -11.79
N ARG A 251 0.75 14.27 -10.97
CA ARG A 251 2.04 14.94 -10.72
C ARG A 251 3.05 14.01 -10.06
N PHE A 252 2.63 13.24 -9.06
CA PHE A 252 3.47 12.26 -8.39
C PHE A 252 4.01 11.21 -9.38
N PHE A 253 3.17 10.72 -10.28
CA PHE A 253 3.57 9.78 -11.34
C PHE A 253 4.09 10.46 -12.62
N SER A 254 4.34 11.78 -12.59
CA SER A 254 4.89 12.52 -13.73
C SER A 254 4.07 12.34 -15.03
N VAL A 255 2.75 12.19 -14.89
CA VAL A 255 1.80 12.11 -16.00
C VAL A 255 1.55 13.51 -16.53
N THR A 256 2.09 13.80 -17.70
CA THR A 256 1.99 15.13 -18.34
C THR A 256 0.94 15.19 -19.45
N SER A 257 0.38 14.05 -19.85
CA SER A 257 -0.62 13.92 -20.90
C SER A 257 -1.49 12.69 -20.65
N SER A 258 -2.74 12.72 -21.06
CA SER A 258 -3.63 11.54 -21.07
C SER A 258 -3.10 10.44 -21.99
N GLN A 259 -2.28 10.78 -22.98
CA GLN A 259 -1.61 9.81 -23.84
C GLN A 259 -0.08 10.00 -23.77
N MET A 260 0.65 8.97 -23.35
CA MET A 260 2.12 9.00 -23.31
C MET A 260 2.70 7.73 -23.92
N LYS A 261 3.59 7.89 -24.90
CA LYS A 261 4.28 6.78 -25.59
C LYS A 261 3.33 5.70 -26.13
N SER A 262 2.16 6.11 -26.60
CA SER A 262 1.13 5.21 -27.12
C SER A 262 0.85 5.50 -28.60
N SER A 263 0.57 4.45 -29.35
CA SER A 263 0.23 4.48 -30.78
C SER A 263 -1.23 4.08 -30.96
N LEU A 264 -2.03 4.96 -31.56
CA LEU A 264 -3.44 4.72 -31.84
C LEU A 264 -3.65 4.71 -33.34
N GLY A 265 -4.34 3.68 -33.86
CA GLY A 265 -4.73 3.64 -35.27
C GLY A 265 -5.85 4.63 -35.58
N SER A 266 -6.10 4.88 -36.86
CA SER A 266 -7.08 5.88 -37.32
C SER A 266 -8.53 5.57 -36.93
N GLU A 267 -8.82 4.32 -36.58
CA GLU A 267 -10.14 3.83 -36.16
C GLU A 267 -10.25 3.67 -34.64
N ALA A 268 -9.21 4.01 -33.88
CA ALA A 268 -9.23 3.98 -32.41
C ALA A 268 -9.74 5.33 -31.89
N THR A 269 -10.74 5.29 -31.02
CA THR A 269 -11.32 6.47 -30.37
C THR A 269 -11.08 6.43 -28.87
N VAL A 270 -10.73 7.59 -28.29
CA VAL A 270 -10.42 7.74 -26.87
C VAL A 270 -11.09 9.00 -26.38
N ASP A 271 -11.82 8.91 -25.26
CA ASP A 271 -12.41 10.10 -24.65
C ASP A 271 -11.37 11.00 -23.96
N GLU A 272 -11.77 12.20 -23.56
CA GLU A 272 -10.90 13.18 -22.91
C GLU A 272 -10.43 12.77 -21.50
N LYS A 273 -11.11 11.79 -20.89
CA LYS A 273 -10.90 11.34 -19.50
C LYS A 273 -9.92 10.19 -19.43
N SER A 274 -9.94 9.28 -20.40
CA SER A 274 -9.11 8.09 -20.39
C SER A 274 -7.62 8.42 -20.40
N CYS A 275 -6.84 7.55 -19.79
CA CYS A 275 -5.38 7.65 -19.77
C CYS A 275 -4.77 6.40 -20.41
N ILE A 276 -3.88 6.59 -21.39
CA ILE A 276 -3.27 5.52 -22.19
C ILE A 276 -1.76 5.69 -22.21
N PHE A 277 -1.07 4.73 -21.61
CA PHE A 277 0.37 4.72 -21.46
C PHE A 277 0.99 3.52 -22.17
N ALA A 278 2.07 3.72 -22.92
CA ALA A 278 2.85 2.65 -23.53
C ALA A 278 2.03 1.61 -24.34
N SER A 279 0.91 2.01 -24.95
CA SER A 279 -0.04 1.07 -25.57
C SER A 279 -0.12 1.24 -27.09
N SER A 280 -0.35 0.14 -27.81
CA SER A 280 -0.56 0.12 -29.26
C SER A 280 -1.93 -0.48 -29.59
N ILE A 281 -2.89 0.35 -30.02
CA ILE A 281 -4.28 -0.06 -30.28
C ILE A 281 -4.69 0.39 -31.68
N LYS A 282 -5.09 -0.53 -32.56
CA LYS A 282 -5.40 -0.19 -33.96
C LYS A 282 -6.82 0.37 -34.17
N SER A 283 -7.82 -0.20 -33.52
CA SER A 283 -9.23 0.22 -33.64
C SER A 283 -10.02 0.01 -32.35
N GLY A 284 -11.22 0.61 -32.30
CA GLY A 284 -12.19 0.45 -31.21
C GLY A 284 -12.41 1.72 -30.40
N SER A 285 -12.88 1.57 -29.15
CA SER A 285 -13.20 2.70 -28.27
C SER A 285 -12.73 2.50 -26.83
N ILE A 286 -12.18 3.56 -26.25
CA ILE A 286 -11.74 3.62 -24.86
C ILE A 286 -12.42 4.81 -24.18
N SER A 287 -13.24 4.53 -23.19
CA SER A 287 -13.96 5.53 -22.40
C SER A 287 -13.71 5.37 -20.91
N ASN A 288 -13.50 6.49 -20.23
CA ASN A 288 -13.28 6.58 -18.78
C ASN A 288 -12.40 5.44 -18.21
N SER A 289 -11.27 5.15 -18.84
CA SER A 289 -10.44 3.98 -18.52
C SER A 289 -8.96 4.33 -18.36
N VAL A 290 -8.21 3.45 -17.68
CA VAL A 290 -6.76 3.58 -17.54
C VAL A 290 -6.09 2.35 -18.14
N VAL A 291 -5.30 2.56 -19.19
CA VAL A 291 -4.74 1.52 -20.05
C VAL A 291 -3.23 1.69 -20.09
N ALA A 292 -2.47 0.67 -19.67
CA ALA A 292 -1.01 0.75 -19.58
C ALA A 292 -0.33 -0.50 -20.14
N SER A 293 0.60 -0.32 -21.08
CA SER A 293 1.31 -1.42 -21.75
C SER A 293 0.36 -2.44 -22.36
N VAL A 294 -0.54 -1.97 -23.23
CA VAL A 294 -1.54 -2.81 -23.88
C VAL A 294 -1.34 -2.83 -25.39
N ASN A 295 -1.30 -4.02 -25.99
CA ASN A 295 -1.25 -4.19 -27.44
C ASN A 295 -2.49 -4.95 -27.93
N ALA A 296 -3.27 -4.32 -28.82
CA ALA A 296 -4.44 -4.94 -29.42
C ALA A 296 -4.76 -4.42 -30.82
N ASN A 297 -5.36 -5.28 -31.65
CA ASN A 297 -5.94 -4.81 -32.92
C ASN A 297 -7.27 -4.09 -32.65
N GLU A 298 -8.16 -4.70 -31.87
CA GLU A 298 -9.43 -4.10 -31.47
C GLU A 298 -9.51 -4.00 -29.93
N ALA A 299 -9.81 -2.82 -29.40
CA ALA A 299 -10.06 -2.62 -27.97
C ALA A 299 -11.40 -1.92 -27.73
N GLN A 300 -12.26 -2.51 -26.90
CA GLN A 300 -13.50 -1.92 -26.41
C GLN A 300 -13.46 -1.89 -24.89
N ILE A 301 -13.07 -0.76 -24.31
CA ILE A 301 -12.74 -0.63 -22.89
C ILE A 301 -13.54 0.54 -22.29
N ASP A 302 -14.46 0.25 -21.38
CA ASP A 302 -15.29 1.27 -20.71
C ASP A 302 -15.20 1.15 -19.19
N GLY A 303 -14.75 2.20 -18.51
CA GLY A 303 -14.70 2.23 -17.05
C GLY A 303 -13.78 1.17 -16.42
N ALA A 304 -12.65 0.82 -17.06
CA ALA A 304 -11.82 -0.31 -16.66
C ALA A 304 -10.33 0.03 -16.50
N ILE A 305 -9.61 -0.87 -15.83
CA ILE A 305 -8.16 -0.85 -15.71
C ILE A 305 -7.58 -2.03 -16.50
N VAL A 306 -6.72 -1.76 -17.47
CA VAL A 306 -6.05 -2.79 -18.28
C VAL A 306 -4.55 -2.56 -18.25
N VAL A 307 -3.79 -3.53 -17.71
CA VAL A 307 -2.35 -3.39 -17.50
C VAL A 307 -1.61 -4.61 -18.03
N ASN A 308 -0.62 -4.36 -18.88
CA ASN A 308 0.29 -5.37 -19.39
C ASN A 308 -0.47 -6.52 -20.10
N CYS A 309 -1.37 -6.16 -21.02
CA CYS A 309 -2.20 -7.11 -21.75
C CYS A 309 -1.87 -7.11 -23.26
N THR A 310 -1.82 -8.28 -23.89
CA THR A 310 -1.69 -8.40 -25.35
C THR A 310 -2.71 -9.39 -25.87
N ALA A 311 -3.53 -8.97 -26.82
CA ALA A 311 -4.46 -9.86 -27.54
C ALA A 311 -4.92 -9.24 -28.87
N LYS A 312 -5.36 -10.06 -29.82
CA LYS A 312 -5.99 -9.52 -31.05
C LYS A 312 -7.19 -8.62 -30.73
N LYS A 313 -7.99 -9.03 -29.74
CA LYS A 313 -9.17 -8.31 -29.26
C LYS A 313 -9.17 -8.21 -27.73
N ILE A 314 -9.53 -7.04 -27.21
CA ILE A 314 -9.76 -6.82 -25.77
C ILE A 314 -11.12 -6.15 -25.59
N VAL A 315 -12.01 -6.79 -24.82
CA VAL A 315 -13.30 -6.22 -24.42
C VAL A 315 -13.37 -6.21 -22.89
N ALA A 316 -13.51 -5.02 -22.29
CA ALA A 316 -13.58 -4.84 -20.85
C ALA A 316 -14.67 -3.83 -20.47
N GLY A 317 -15.67 -4.31 -19.73
CA GLY A 317 -16.74 -3.45 -19.22
C GLY A 317 -16.38 -2.71 -17.93
N LYS A 318 -17.35 -1.94 -17.43
CA LYS A 318 -17.18 -1.12 -16.21
C LYS A 318 -16.68 -1.94 -15.02
N ASN A 319 -15.78 -1.35 -14.24
CA ASN A 319 -15.16 -1.94 -13.06
C ASN A 319 -14.30 -3.19 -13.33
N CYS A 320 -13.90 -3.44 -14.57
CA CYS A 320 -12.98 -4.54 -14.88
C CYS A 320 -11.54 -4.22 -14.46
N ILE A 321 -10.81 -5.25 -14.07
CA ILE A 321 -9.35 -5.22 -13.91
C ILE A 321 -8.75 -6.37 -14.72
N LEU A 322 -8.03 -6.04 -15.79
CA LEU A 322 -7.30 -7.00 -16.61
C LEU A 322 -5.80 -6.79 -16.38
N TYR A 323 -5.09 -7.86 -16.00
CA TYR A 323 -3.70 -7.74 -15.58
C TYR A 323 -2.84 -8.89 -16.08
N ASN A 324 -1.74 -8.56 -16.76
CA ASN A 324 -0.71 -9.50 -17.20
C ASN A 324 -1.20 -10.58 -18.19
N LEU A 325 -2.29 -10.34 -18.93
CA LEU A 325 -2.91 -11.33 -19.80
C LEU A 325 -2.24 -11.34 -21.18
N VAL A 326 -1.98 -12.54 -21.71
CA VAL A 326 -1.55 -12.72 -23.09
C VAL A 326 -2.47 -13.76 -23.72
N ASP A 327 -3.05 -13.42 -24.87
CA ASP A 327 -4.01 -14.25 -25.57
C ASP A 327 -3.78 -14.14 -27.08
N ASP A 328 -3.54 -15.27 -27.76
CA ASP A 328 -3.30 -15.34 -29.21
C ASP A 328 -4.51 -15.89 -29.99
N SER A 329 -5.62 -16.18 -29.31
CA SER A 329 -6.88 -16.61 -29.92
C SER A 329 -7.54 -15.49 -30.72
N ASP A 330 -8.46 -15.87 -31.61
CA ASP A 330 -9.25 -14.89 -32.39
C ASP A 330 -10.35 -14.24 -31.53
N GLU A 331 -10.84 -14.95 -30.50
CA GLU A 331 -11.80 -14.43 -29.53
C GLU A 331 -11.18 -13.32 -28.67
N GLY A 332 -9.92 -13.47 -28.30
CA GLY A 332 -9.18 -12.55 -27.46
C GLY A 332 -9.66 -12.51 -26.01
N ILE A 333 -9.35 -11.41 -25.32
CA ILE A 333 -9.68 -11.24 -23.91
C ILE A 333 -11.06 -10.56 -23.80
N VAL A 334 -12.05 -11.29 -23.27
CA VAL A 334 -13.41 -10.76 -23.06
C VAL A 334 -13.78 -10.85 -21.59
N ALA A 335 -14.13 -9.71 -21.01
CA ALA A 335 -14.45 -9.55 -19.59
C ALA A 335 -15.81 -8.87 -19.40
N SER A 336 -16.68 -9.49 -18.61
CA SER A 336 -17.96 -8.90 -18.21
C SER A 336 -17.76 -7.80 -17.16
N PRO A 337 -18.69 -6.84 -17.01
CA PRO A 337 -18.57 -5.79 -16.01
C PRO A 337 -18.26 -6.33 -14.60
N GLY A 338 -17.26 -5.75 -13.95
CA GLY A 338 -16.77 -6.14 -12.63
C GLY A 338 -15.82 -7.33 -12.62
N ASP A 339 -15.46 -7.90 -13.78
CA ASP A 339 -14.52 -9.02 -13.86
C ASP A 339 -13.10 -8.60 -13.50
N ILE A 340 -12.42 -9.49 -12.78
CA ILE A 340 -11.00 -9.36 -12.50
C ILE A 340 -10.33 -10.58 -13.10
N MET A 341 -9.46 -10.37 -14.09
CA MET A 341 -8.74 -11.44 -14.78
C MET A 341 -7.26 -11.16 -14.71
N VAL A 342 -6.52 -12.11 -14.15
CA VAL A 342 -5.09 -11.99 -13.89
C VAL A 342 -4.37 -13.22 -14.43
N SER A 343 -3.19 -13.05 -15.03
CA SER A 343 -2.32 -14.18 -15.34
C SER A 343 -1.00 -14.10 -14.57
N VAL A 344 -0.67 -15.19 -13.87
CA VAL A 344 0.59 -15.39 -13.16
C VAL A 344 1.43 -16.37 -13.96
N MET A 345 2.66 -15.98 -14.30
CA MET A 345 3.59 -16.81 -15.05
C MET A 345 4.60 -17.44 -14.10
N ASP A 346 4.91 -18.71 -14.29
CA ASP A 346 6.03 -19.36 -13.60
C ASP A 346 7.33 -19.32 -14.43
N GLU A 347 8.43 -19.81 -13.87
CA GLU A 347 9.75 -19.80 -14.56
C GLU A 347 9.74 -20.62 -15.87
N SER A 348 8.87 -21.62 -15.96
CA SER A 348 8.71 -22.43 -17.17
C SER A 348 7.98 -21.66 -18.29
N GLY A 349 7.38 -20.52 -17.97
CA GLY A 349 6.56 -19.73 -18.88
C GLY A 349 5.10 -20.18 -18.93
N GLU A 350 4.71 -21.13 -18.08
CA GLU A 350 3.31 -21.53 -17.93
C GLU A 350 2.53 -20.35 -17.33
N MET A 351 1.43 -19.98 -17.99
CA MET A 351 0.53 -18.92 -17.55
C MET A 351 -0.68 -19.50 -16.84
N MET A 352 -0.83 -19.17 -15.56
CA MET A 352 -1.97 -19.54 -14.73
C MET A 352 -2.94 -18.38 -14.66
N LYS A 353 -4.07 -18.52 -15.37
CA LYS A 353 -5.17 -17.56 -15.33
C LYS A 353 -5.96 -17.70 -14.03
N LEU A 354 -6.24 -16.57 -13.39
CA LEU A 354 -7.02 -16.45 -12.17
C LEU A 354 -8.09 -15.39 -12.37
N ASN A 355 -9.34 -15.78 -12.14
CA ASN A 355 -10.52 -14.96 -12.26
C ASN A 355 -11.08 -14.62 -10.87
N SER A 356 -11.66 -13.44 -10.74
CA SER A 356 -12.44 -13.00 -9.60
C SER A 356 -13.44 -11.93 -10.03
N LYS A 357 -14.14 -11.32 -9.08
CA LYS A 357 -15.05 -10.20 -9.32
C LYS A 357 -14.75 -9.08 -8.34
N HIS A 358 -14.95 -7.84 -8.78
CA HIS A 358 -14.81 -6.65 -7.95
C HIS A 358 -15.70 -6.68 -6.69
N SER A 359 -16.83 -7.41 -6.75
CA SER A 359 -17.76 -7.60 -5.63
C SER A 359 -17.29 -8.63 -4.58
N ILE A 360 -16.29 -9.46 -4.90
CA ILE A 360 -15.83 -10.52 -4.00
C ILE A 360 -14.79 -9.95 -3.01
N CYS A 361 -14.96 -10.25 -1.73
CA CYS A 361 -13.98 -9.89 -0.71
C CYS A 361 -12.62 -10.55 -1.00
N GLY A 362 -11.57 -9.74 -1.15
CA GLY A 362 -10.22 -10.20 -1.48
C GLY A 362 -9.66 -11.25 -0.50
N GLY A 363 -10.01 -11.17 0.79
CA GLY A 363 -9.61 -12.19 1.78
C GLY A 363 -10.25 -13.55 1.54
N LYS A 364 -11.49 -13.59 1.00
CA LYS A 364 -12.16 -14.83 0.58
C LYS A 364 -11.56 -15.33 -0.74
N ALA A 365 -11.44 -14.45 -1.73
CA ALA A 365 -10.84 -14.77 -3.03
C ALA A 365 -9.43 -15.33 -2.87
N TRP A 366 -8.63 -14.82 -1.93
CA TRP A 366 -7.28 -15.29 -1.69
C TRP A 366 -7.21 -16.78 -1.34
N LYS A 367 -8.09 -17.24 -0.44
CA LYS A 367 -8.02 -18.57 0.16
C LYS A 367 -8.83 -19.62 -0.60
N GLN A 368 -9.95 -19.23 -1.19
CA GLN A 368 -10.88 -20.14 -1.84
C GLN A 368 -10.53 -20.33 -3.32
N VAL A 369 -10.77 -21.53 -3.84
CA VAL A 369 -10.80 -21.75 -5.29
C VAL A 369 -12.13 -21.19 -5.78
N LEU A 370 -12.08 -20.15 -6.61
CA LEU A 370 -13.26 -19.54 -7.21
C LEU A 370 -13.69 -20.31 -8.45
N GLU A 371 -14.92 -20.06 -8.90
CA GLU A 371 -15.41 -20.52 -10.20
C GLU A 371 -14.44 -20.11 -11.31
N ASP A 372 -14.24 -20.99 -12.29
CA ASP A 372 -13.30 -20.85 -13.42
C ASP A 372 -11.80 -20.83 -13.05
N ASN A 373 -11.44 -21.07 -11.78
CA ASN A 373 -10.05 -21.22 -11.37
C ASN A 373 -9.72 -22.68 -11.05
N SER A 374 -8.56 -23.14 -11.51
CA SER A 374 -8.01 -24.45 -11.12
C SER A 374 -7.37 -24.43 -9.72
N MET A 375 -6.98 -23.24 -9.24
CA MET A 375 -6.27 -23.04 -7.97
C MET A 375 -6.74 -21.76 -7.28
N SER A 376 -6.58 -21.67 -5.96
CA SER A 376 -6.74 -20.40 -5.23
C SER A 376 -5.54 -19.48 -5.50
N PHE A 377 -5.72 -18.18 -5.29
CA PHE A 377 -4.63 -17.21 -5.41
C PHE A 377 -3.48 -17.54 -4.43
N GLU A 378 -3.80 -17.99 -3.22
CA GLU A 378 -2.81 -18.44 -2.24
C GLU A 378 -2.00 -19.64 -2.74
N ALA A 379 -2.66 -20.61 -3.39
CA ALA A 379 -1.98 -21.79 -3.91
C ALA A 379 -1.02 -21.43 -5.07
N VAL A 380 -1.44 -20.54 -5.97
CA VAL A 380 -0.56 -20.02 -7.04
C VAL A 380 0.61 -19.21 -6.47
N HIS A 381 0.36 -18.42 -5.42
CA HIS A 381 1.43 -17.69 -4.71
C HIS A 381 2.46 -18.65 -4.10
N LYS A 382 2.01 -19.70 -3.40
CA LYS A 382 2.89 -20.72 -2.82
C LYS A 382 3.68 -21.47 -3.90
N LYS A 383 3.07 -21.80 -5.04
CA LYS A 383 3.76 -22.42 -6.20
C LYS A 383 4.91 -21.54 -6.70
N ASN A 384 4.76 -20.21 -6.65
CA ASN A 384 5.72 -19.25 -7.21
C ASN A 384 6.58 -18.51 -6.19
N GLN A 385 6.48 -18.79 -4.89
CA GLN A 385 7.07 -17.94 -3.85
C GLN A 385 8.61 -17.85 -3.91
N ASN A 386 9.26 -18.84 -4.51
CA ASN A 386 10.72 -18.92 -4.64
C ASN A 386 11.18 -18.72 -6.09
N SER A 387 10.28 -18.36 -7.00
CA SER A 387 10.61 -18.18 -8.40
C SER A 387 11.47 -16.93 -8.63
N ASN A 388 12.38 -17.01 -9.59
CA ASN A 388 13.19 -15.92 -10.09
C ASN A 388 12.33 -14.96 -10.92
N VAL A 389 11.92 -13.87 -10.27
CA VAL A 389 11.06 -12.84 -10.87
C VAL A 389 11.72 -12.20 -12.10
N THR A 390 13.05 -12.04 -12.12
CA THR A 390 13.77 -11.48 -13.28
C THR A 390 13.64 -12.38 -14.50
N ALA A 391 13.84 -13.70 -14.33
CA ALA A 391 13.68 -14.67 -15.41
C ALA A 391 12.24 -14.73 -15.92
N ILE A 392 11.25 -14.67 -15.00
CA ILE A 392 9.83 -14.62 -15.37
C ILE A 392 9.51 -13.37 -16.18
N GLU A 393 9.96 -12.19 -15.76
CA GLU A 393 9.67 -10.95 -16.48
C GLU A 393 10.36 -10.90 -17.85
N GLU A 394 11.59 -11.42 -17.99
CA GLU A 394 12.23 -11.55 -19.29
C GLU A 394 11.43 -12.46 -20.23
N LYS A 395 11.01 -13.64 -19.75
CA LYS A 395 10.21 -14.58 -20.52
C LYS A 395 8.83 -14.02 -20.89
N ARG A 396 8.20 -13.29 -19.96
CA ARG A 396 6.95 -12.58 -20.19
C ARG A 396 7.09 -11.58 -21.34
N ARG A 397 8.14 -10.78 -21.37
CA ARG A 397 8.40 -9.82 -22.47
C ARG A 397 8.56 -10.53 -23.81
N GLN A 398 9.28 -11.65 -23.84
CA GLN A 398 9.47 -12.43 -25.06
C GLN A 398 8.14 -12.96 -25.60
N ILE A 399 7.29 -13.53 -24.73
CA ILE A 399 5.97 -14.03 -25.09
C ILE A 399 5.05 -12.88 -25.54
N PHE A 400 5.02 -11.78 -24.78
CA PHE A 400 4.24 -10.59 -25.09
C PHE A 400 4.60 -10.03 -26.47
N LYS A 401 5.89 -9.88 -26.75
CA LYS A 401 6.39 -9.43 -28.05
C LYS A 401 6.00 -10.41 -29.16
N LYS A 402 6.24 -11.71 -28.98
CA LYS A 402 5.90 -12.74 -29.96
C LYS A 402 4.41 -12.69 -30.34
N VAL A 403 3.52 -12.58 -29.36
CA VAL A 403 2.08 -12.54 -29.60
C VAL A 403 1.68 -11.22 -30.25
N SER A 404 2.22 -10.09 -29.78
CA SER A 404 1.99 -8.79 -30.41
C SER A 404 2.40 -8.80 -31.88
N ASP A 405 3.60 -9.28 -32.19
CA ASP A 405 4.14 -9.35 -33.56
C ASP A 405 3.30 -10.27 -34.47
N SER A 406 2.55 -11.23 -33.91
CA SER A 406 1.70 -12.13 -34.71
C SER A 406 0.48 -11.46 -35.33
N PHE A 407 0.10 -10.27 -34.84
CA PHE A 407 -1.07 -9.54 -35.33
C PHE A 407 -0.83 -8.04 -35.53
N SER A 408 0.40 -7.56 -35.32
CA SER A 408 0.83 -6.17 -35.52
C SER A 408 0.89 -5.76 -36.98
#